data_AF-A0A0G1Y5W8-F1
#
_entry.id   AF-A0A0G1Y5W8-F1
#
_cell.length_a   1.000
_cell.length_b   1.000
_cell.length_c   1.000
_cell.angle_alpha   90.00
_cell.angle_beta   90.00
_cell.angle_gamma   90.00
#
_symmetry.space_group_name_H-M   'P 1'
#
loop_
_entity.id
_entity.type
_entity.pdbx_description
1 polymer ?
#
loop_
_entity_poly.entity_id
_entity_poly.type
_entity_poly.pdbx_seq_one_letter_code
_entity_poly.pdbx_strand_id
1 'polypeptide(L)'
;MGLELEINPIRHWLPQINNPLIIAGPCSLETEEQAMATAKLIAKDHRVFVYRGGVWKPRTRPGSFEGVGSIGLKWLQMVREETGMPVGTEVANAQHTEEALKAGLDVLWIGARSTASPFVVQEIADVVKGTDAVVMVKNPVNPDVQLWLGAFERLSQAGIKNMVAIHRGFTPFRETEYRNYPNWKTVIELRRLMPNLPIICDPSHIGGKREYLFDISQKAFDMGMDGLMIESHIDPSCALSDKEQQLTPADLAKLLNRLVIRNVTTDNKLFENQLELLRNRIDALDREQLIEAARGHDAIINLAWTFKNDGFMGDNLNTDNVQMTHNVYEAAVLAGVPRVIMASSLHADRFTRRRGQHEPLRPFDLPLPDSPYGASKVLMESLGRYYADSKNLSVVCIRFGGVTPDNIPHSKLMSERQVWLSHRDCSELVRVCLEAQSVPYNFTVVYGVSANEGLLHDLSNPFGWHPLDGTTLRIS
;
A
#
# COMPACT_ATOMS: atom_id res chain seq x y z
N MET A 1 -4.04 -2.36 -16.04
CA MET A 1 -4.40 -1.17 -16.83
C MET A 1 -5.46 -0.44 -16.00
N GLY A 2 -5.11 0.67 -15.34
CA GLY A 2 -6.09 1.45 -14.57
C GLY A 2 -6.94 2.27 -15.55
N LEU A 3 -8.24 2.39 -15.31
CA LEU A 3 -9.08 3.30 -16.08
C LEU A 3 -8.75 4.73 -15.67
N GLU A 4 -8.27 5.56 -16.60
CA GLU A 4 -8.19 7.00 -16.41
C GLU A 4 -9.59 7.61 -16.57
N LEU A 5 -10.35 7.62 -15.47
CA LEU A 5 -11.62 8.36 -15.40
C LEU A 5 -11.34 9.82 -15.06
N GLU A 6 -11.98 10.75 -15.78
CA GLU A 6 -11.89 12.17 -15.51
C GLU A 6 -12.74 12.53 -14.28
N ILE A 7 -12.08 12.74 -13.13
CA ILE A 7 -12.72 13.02 -11.85
C ILE A 7 -12.28 14.40 -11.36
N ASN A 8 -13.25 15.25 -11.05
CA ASN A 8 -12.99 16.55 -10.47
C ASN A 8 -12.61 16.42 -8.99
N PRO A 9 -11.57 17.12 -8.50
CA PRO A 9 -11.26 17.17 -7.08
C PRO A 9 -12.40 17.85 -6.31
N ILE A 10 -12.59 17.53 -5.02
CA ILE A 10 -13.68 18.09 -4.18
C ILE A 10 -13.73 19.62 -4.24
N ARG A 11 -12.58 20.29 -4.23
CA ARG A 11 -12.47 21.76 -4.32
C ARG A 11 -13.07 22.38 -5.59
N HIS A 12 -13.31 21.59 -6.64
CA HIS A 12 -13.90 22.08 -7.88
C HIS A 12 -15.38 22.45 -7.69
N TRP A 13 -16.15 21.58 -7.04
CA TRP A 13 -17.57 21.78 -6.76
C TRP A 13 -17.83 22.31 -5.34
N LEU A 14 -16.81 22.33 -4.49
CA LEU A 14 -16.86 22.93 -3.15
C LEU A 14 -15.61 23.82 -2.89
N PRO A 15 -15.50 25.00 -3.54
CA PRO A 15 -14.28 25.82 -3.51
C PRO A 15 -13.84 26.31 -2.12
N GLN A 16 -14.79 26.42 -1.18
CA GLN A 16 -14.55 26.85 0.20
C GLN A 16 -13.93 25.77 1.09
N ILE A 17 -13.76 24.54 0.59
CA ILE A 17 -13.21 23.45 1.38
C ILE A 17 -11.75 23.73 1.78
N ASN A 18 -11.48 23.77 3.08
CA ASN A 18 -10.17 24.05 3.66
C ASN A 18 -9.69 22.96 4.64
N ASN A 19 -10.48 21.90 4.79
CA ASN A 19 -10.30 20.75 5.67
C ASN A 19 -10.86 19.50 4.97
N PRO A 20 -10.68 18.27 5.51
CA PRO A 20 -11.34 17.09 4.96
C PRO A 20 -12.86 17.28 4.82
N LEU A 21 -13.49 16.64 3.84
CA LEU A 21 -14.92 16.78 3.56
C LEU A 21 -15.74 16.15 4.68
N ILE A 22 -16.23 16.97 5.62
CA ILE A 22 -17.15 16.50 6.67
C ILE A 22 -18.59 16.75 6.22
N ILE A 23 -19.36 15.67 6.18
CA ILE A 23 -20.79 15.64 5.87
C ILE A 23 -21.52 15.20 7.14
N ALA A 24 -22.48 16.00 7.60
CA ALA A 24 -23.22 15.67 8.82
C ALA A 24 -24.70 16.05 8.76
N GLY A 25 -25.49 15.38 9.57
CA GLY A 25 -26.94 15.55 9.63
C GLY A 25 -27.65 14.25 9.93
N PRO A 26 -28.98 14.26 10.07
CA PRO A 26 -29.71 13.16 10.67
C PRO A 26 -29.81 11.96 9.75
N CYS A 27 -29.92 10.76 10.34
CA CYS A 27 -30.11 9.51 9.61
C CYS A 27 -31.35 9.59 8.71
N SER A 28 -32.46 10.09 9.24
CA SER A 28 -33.68 10.37 8.48
C SER A 28 -34.13 11.79 8.78
N LEU A 29 -34.78 12.43 7.82
CA LEU A 29 -35.58 13.60 8.15
C LEU A 29 -36.89 13.12 8.78
N GLU A 30 -37.24 13.69 9.93
CA GLU A 30 -38.37 13.22 10.74
C GLU A 30 -39.47 14.29 10.78
N THR A 31 -39.10 15.54 11.09
CA THR A 31 -39.95 16.72 11.00
C THR A 31 -39.14 17.92 10.50
N GLU A 32 -39.83 18.99 10.08
CA GLU A 32 -39.18 20.25 9.69
C GLU A 32 -38.38 20.85 10.85
N GLU A 33 -38.97 20.86 12.06
CA GLU A 33 -38.33 21.40 13.26
C GLU A 33 -37.05 20.62 13.61
N GLN A 34 -37.09 19.29 13.50
CA GLN A 34 -35.95 18.42 13.72
C GLN A 34 -34.83 18.72 12.72
N ALA A 35 -35.16 18.84 11.43
CA ALA A 35 -34.20 19.14 10.38
C ALA A 35 -33.56 20.51 10.59
N MET A 36 -34.37 21.55 10.80
CA MET A 36 -33.90 22.94 10.95
C MET A 36 -33.09 23.13 12.24
N ALA A 37 -33.55 22.57 13.38
CA ALA A 37 -32.83 22.68 14.65
C ALA A 37 -31.47 21.98 14.60
N THR A 38 -31.41 20.80 13.98
CA THR A 38 -30.14 20.07 13.78
C THR A 38 -29.21 20.87 12.88
N ALA A 39 -29.68 21.34 11.73
CA ALA A 39 -28.89 22.10 10.77
C ALA A 39 -28.32 23.39 11.35
N LYS A 40 -29.12 24.17 12.09
CA LYS A 40 -28.68 25.43 12.73
C LYS A 40 -27.53 25.23 13.71
N LEU A 41 -27.51 24.09 14.42
CA LEU A 41 -26.41 23.79 15.35
C LEU A 41 -25.18 23.25 14.62
N ILE A 42 -25.37 22.42 13.60
CA ILE A 42 -24.27 21.91 12.75
C ILE A 42 -23.56 23.07 12.03
N ALA A 43 -24.31 24.04 11.50
CA ALA A 43 -23.78 25.20 10.79
C ALA A 43 -22.85 26.09 11.62
N LYS A 44 -22.86 25.96 12.96
CA LYS A 44 -21.93 26.66 13.86
C LYS A 44 -20.50 26.12 13.77
N ASP A 45 -20.32 24.89 13.28
CA ASP A 45 -19.02 24.28 13.06
C ASP A 45 -18.65 24.36 11.57
N HIS A 46 -17.83 25.35 11.22
CA HIS A 46 -17.41 25.61 9.84
C HIS A 46 -16.58 24.48 9.20
N ARG A 47 -16.28 23.40 9.93
CA ARG A 47 -15.66 22.19 9.36
C ARG A 47 -16.67 21.28 8.67
N VAL A 48 -17.97 21.43 8.94
CA VAL A 48 -19.03 20.69 8.24
C VAL A 48 -19.41 21.44 6.98
N PHE A 49 -19.25 20.79 5.83
CA PHE A 49 -19.43 21.43 4.52
C PHE A 49 -20.74 21.06 3.83
N VAL A 50 -21.31 19.90 4.14
CA VAL A 50 -22.54 19.42 3.51
C VAL A 50 -23.48 18.91 4.59
N TYR A 51 -24.74 19.37 4.54
CA TYR A 51 -25.81 18.85 5.38
C TYR A 51 -26.49 17.66 4.71
N ARG A 52 -26.57 16.52 5.41
CA ARG A 52 -27.23 15.31 4.90
C ARG A 52 -28.56 15.04 5.60
N GLY A 53 -29.56 14.54 4.87
CA GLY A 53 -30.81 14.07 5.45
C GLY A 53 -31.43 12.96 4.62
N GLY A 54 -31.80 11.84 5.25
CA GLY A 54 -32.44 10.72 4.54
C GLY A 54 -33.92 11.00 4.31
N VAL A 55 -34.30 11.26 3.07
CA VAL A 55 -35.70 11.51 2.66
C VAL A 55 -36.48 10.19 2.51
N TRP A 56 -35.86 9.21 1.86
CA TRP A 56 -36.40 7.86 1.68
C TRP A 56 -35.54 6.85 2.43
N LYS A 57 -36.18 5.91 3.14
CA LYS A 57 -35.48 4.88 3.92
C LYS A 57 -35.79 3.51 3.35
N PRO A 58 -34.82 2.83 2.72
CA PRO A 58 -35.02 1.43 2.35
C PRO A 58 -35.06 0.61 3.64
N ARG A 59 -36.22 0.06 4.03
CA ARG A 59 -36.36 -0.75 5.24
C ARG A 59 -36.37 -2.24 4.89
N THR A 60 -35.65 -3.03 5.68
CA THR A 60 -35.60 -4.49 5.51
C THR A 60 -36.93 -5.16 5.84
N ARG A 61 -37.69 -4.59 6.78
CA ARG A 61 -39.04 -5.04 7.14
C ARG A 61 -40.04 -3.92 6.91
N PRO A 62 -41.17 -4.18 6.23
CA PRO A 62 -42.24 -3.20 6.07
C PRO A 62 -42.87 -2.83 7.43
N GLY A 63 -43.52 -1.67 7.50
CA GLY A 63 -44.21 -1.19 8.72
C GLY A 63 -43.30 -0.48 9.73
N SER A 64 -42.04 -0.21 9.37
CA SER A 64 -41.16 0.69 10.11
C SER A 64 -41.03 2.01 9.36
N PHE A 65 -40.62 3.11 10.01
CA PHE A 65 -40.53 4.42 9.37
C PHE A 65 -39.76 4.38 8.04
N GLU A 66 -40.46 4.69 6.95
CA GLU A 66 -39.98 4.57 5.55
C GLU A 66 -39.35 5.88 5.03
N GLY A 67 -39.26 6.89 5.90
CA GLY A 67 -38.91 8.26 5.54
C GLY A 67 -40.16 9.10 5.30
N VAL A 68 -39.98 10.42 5.31
CA VAL A 68 -41.07 11.38 5.05
C VAL A 68 -41.45 11.47 3.58
N GLY A 69 -40.64 10.89 2.68
CA GLY A 69 -40.83 11.02 1.24
C GLY A 69 -40.58 12.44 0.76
N SER A 70 -41.02 12.77 -0.44
CA SER A 70 -40.64 13.98 -1.18
C SER A 70 -40.91 15.31 -0.46
N ILE A 71 -41.75 15.33 0.58
CA ILE A 71 -41.93 16.51 1.43
C ILE A 71 -40.62 16.92 2.13
N GLY A 72 -39.76 15.95 2.49
CA GLY A 72 -38.46 16.21 3.10
C GLY A 72 -37.49 16.96 2.21
N LEU A 73 -37.69 16.94 0.88
CA LEU A 73 -36.89 17.74 -0.05
C LEU A 73 -37.09 19.23 0.18
N LYS A 74 -38.31 19.67 0.54
CA LYS A 74 -38.58 21.08 0.89
C LYS A 74 -37.85 21.50 2.15
N TRP A 75 -37.74 20.61 3.14
CA TRP A 75 -36.99 20.88 4.36
C TRP A 75 -35.49 21.03 4.08
N LEU A 76 -34.93 20.22 3.17
CA LEU A 76 -33.55 20.40 2.73
C LEU A 76 -33.34 21.74 2.01
N GLN A 77 -34.29 22.18 1.18
CA GLN A 77 -34.23 23.51 0.57
C GLN A 77 -34.20 24.62 1.63
N MET A 78 -35.07 24.54 2.64
CA MET A 78 -35.09 25.48 3.77
C MET A 78 -33.79 25.46 4.57
N VAL A 79 -33.21 24.27 4.81
CA VAL A 79 -31.91 24.14 5.47
C VAL A 79 -30.82 24.85 4.67
N ARG A 80 -30.79 24.67 3.34
CA ARG A 80 -29.83 25.36 2.48
C ARG A 80 -29.99 26.87 2.53
N GLU A 81 -31.23 27.37 2.46
CA GLU A 81 -31.54 28.80 2.54
C GLU A 81 -31.10 29.42 3.87
N GLU A 82 -31.35 28.72 4.98
CA GLU A 82 -31.04 29.22 6.34
C GLU A 82 -29.55 29.12 6.69
N THR A 83 -28.87 28.05 6.27
CA THR A 83 -27.49 27.77 6.70
C THR A 83 -26.43 28.11 5.66
N GLY A 84 -26.82 28.24 4.39
CA GLY A 84 -25.89 28.37 3.26
C GLY A 84 -25.09 27.10 2.94
N MET A 85 -25.29 25.99 3.67
CA MET A 85 -24.61 24.74 3.38
C MET A 85 -25.28 24.01 2.20
N PRO A 86 -24.49 23.44 1.28
CA PRO A 86 -24.98 22.42 0.35
C PRO A 86 -25.72 21.31 1.08
N VAL A 87 -26.80 20.83 0.48
CA VAL A 87 -27.65 19.78 1.04
C VAL A 87 -27.67 18.54 0.16
N GLY A 88 -27.80 17.37 0.79
CA GLY A 88 -27.91 16.12 0.05
C GLY A 88 -28.80 15.07 0.68
N THR A 89 -29.23 14.11 -0.15
CA THR A 89 -30.05 12.95 0.24
C THR A 89 -29.61 11.67 -0.46
N GLU A 90 -30.06 10.53 0.08
CA GLU A 90 -29.95 9.23 -0.57
C GLU A 90 -30.96 9.14 -1.72
N VAL A 91 -30.51 8.64 -2.87
CA VAL A 91 -31.37 8.24 -4.00
C VAL A 91 -31.22 6.74 -4.22
N ALA A 92 -32.35 6.07 -4.46
CA ALA A 92 -32.40 4.61 -4.53
C ALA A 92 -32.91 4.07 -5.88
N ASN A 93 -33.42 4.95 -6.76
CA ASN A 93 -33.98 4.63 -8.08
C ASN A 93 -34.06 5.92 -8.92
N ALA A 94 -34.51 5.79 -10.18
CA ALA A 94 -34.71 6.91 -11.10
C ALA A 94 -35.64 8.00 -10.54
N GLN A 95 -36.80 7.62 -9.99
CA GLN A 95 -37.80 8.58 -9.49
C GLN A 95 -37.24 9.47 -8.37
N HIS A 96 -36.56 8.89 -7.37
CA HIS A 96 -35.95 9.65 -6.28
C HIS A 96 -34.91 10.64 -6.81
N THR A 97 -34.15 10.20 -7.82
CA THR A 97 -33.11 11.01 -8.47
C THR A 97 -33.73 12.20 -9.21
N GLU A 98 -34.79 11.96 -9.99
CA GLU A 98 -35.52 13.03 -10.67
C GLU A 98 -36.11 14.06 -9.70
N GLU A 99 -36.74 13.59 -8.62
CA GLU A 99 -37.35 14.46 -7.62
C GLU A 99 -36.29 15.30 -6.89
N ALA A 100 -35.15 14.70 -6.53
CA ALA A 100 -34.04 15.39 -5.90
C ALA A 100 -33.41 16.46 -6.82
N LEU A 101 -33.22 16.15 -8.11
CA LEU A 101 -32.72 17.10 -9.10
C LEU A 101 -33.73 18.23 -9.37
N LYS A 102 -35.03 17.93 -9.48
CA LYS A 102 -36.10 18.93 -9.63
C LYS A 102 -36.19 19.85 -8.42
N ALA A 103 -35.92 19.33 -7.21
CA ALA A 103 -35.80 20.13 -5.99
C ALA A 103 -34.47 20.91 -5.90
N GLY A 104 -33.54 20.70 -6.85
CA GLY A 104 -32.26 21.38 -6.90
C GLY A 104 -31.34 21.03 -5.74
N LEU A 105 -31.31 19.78 -5.28
CA LEU A 105 -30.33 19.35 -4.27
C LEU A 105 -28.91 19.34 -4.85
N ASP A 106 -27.93 19.67 -3.99
CA ASP A 106 -26.54 19.87 -4.41
C ASP A 106 -25.76 18.55 -4.50
N VAL A 107 -26.10 17.58 -3.63
CA VAL A 107 -25.42 16.29 -3.51
C VAL A 107 -26.43 15.14 -3.49
N LEU A 108 -26.19 14.13 -4.32
CA LEU A 108 -26.92 12.86 -4.31
C LEU A 108 -25.99 11.76 -3.85
N TRP A 109 -26.46 10.81 -3.03
CA TRP A 109 -25.71 9.58 -2.81
C TRP A 109 -26.49 8.32 -3.09
N ILE A 110 -25.82 7.34 -3.66
CA ILE A 110 -26.33 5.99 -3.90
C ILE A 110 -26.03 5.15 -2.66
N GLY A 111 -27.08 4.59 -2.05
CA GLY A 111 -26.96 3.75 -0.87
C GLY A 111 -26.33 2.38 -1.16
N ALA A 112 -25.74 1.74 -0.15
CA ALA A 112 -25.00 0.47 -0.29
C ALA A 112 -25.83 -0.68 -0.90
N ARG A 113 -27.14 -0.69 -0.67
CA ARG A 113 -28.07 -1.68 -1.25
C ARG A 113 -28.37 -1.41 -2.72
N SER A 114 -28.46 -0.14 -3.11
CA SER A 114 -28.64 0.26 -4.50
C SER A 114 -27.37 0.04 -5.30
N THR A 115 -26.18 0.32 -4.73
CA THR A 115 -24.88 0.03 -5.37
C THR A 115 -24.72 -1.46 -5.69
N ALA A 116 -25.34 -2.35 -4.91
CA ALA A 116 -25.29 -3.78 -5.18
C ALA A 116 -26.06 -4.22 -6.44
N SER A 117 -26.86 -3.34 -7.05
CA SER A 117 -27.64 -3.60 -8.26
C SER A 117 -27.14 -2.75 -9.43
N PRO A 118 -26.44 -3.35 -10.41
CA PRO A 118 -26.00 -2.63 -11.61
C PRO A 118 -27.13 -1.96 -12.41
N PHE A 119 -28.33 -2.54 -12.40
CA PHE A 119 -29.51 -1.96 -13.05
C PHE A 119 -29.96 -0.67 -12.38
N VAL A 120 -30.03 -0.65 -11.05
CA VAL A 120 -30.42 0.56 -10.29
C VAL A 120 -29.38 1.67 -10.47
N VAL A 121 -28.09 1.33 -10.47
CA VAL A 121 -27.05 2.32 -10.73
C VAL A 121 -27.14 2.86 -12.16
N GLN A 122 -27.46 2.01 -13.14
CA GLN A 122 -27.68 2.46 -14.52
C GLN A 122 -28.88 3.40 -14.63
N GLU A 123 -30.01 3.06 -14.02
CA GLU A 123 -31.20 3.93 -14.00
C GLU A 123 -30.88 5.31 -13.40
N ILE A 124 -30.13 5.36 -12.30
CA ILE A 124 -29.70 6.62 -11.69
C ILE A 124 -28.73 7.37 -12.63
N ALA A 125 -27.78 6.67 -13.26
CA ALA A 125 -26.83 7.24 -14.20
C ALA A 125 -27.54 7.88 -15.41
N ASP A 126 -28.58 7.23 -15.94
CA ASP A 126 -29.37 7.74 -17.07
C ASP A 126 -30.11 9.03 -16.72
N VAL A 127 -30.60 9.16 -15.47
CA VAL A 127 -31.29 10.37 -14.99
C VAL A 127 -30.32 11.54 -14.78
N VAL A 128 -29.12 11.29 -14.23
CA VAL A 128 -28.12 12.36 -14.00
C VAL A 128 -27.34 12.73 -15.27
N LYS A 129 -27.55 12.01 -16.38
CA LYS A 129 -26.80 12.21 -17.62
C LYS A 129 -26.90 13.66 -18.11
N GLY A 130 -25.74 14.28 -18.36
CA GLY A 130 -25.65 15.66 -18.82
C GLY A 130 -25.91 16.72 -17.75
N THR A 131 -25.98 16.32 -16.47
CA THR A 131 -26.01 17.24 -15.33
C THR A 131 -24.61 17.39 -14.71
N ASP A 132 -24.40 18.46 -13.94
CA ASP A 132 -23.18 18.66 -13.15
C ASP A 132 -23.32 18.16 -11.70
N ALA A 133 -24.28 17.26 -11.45
CA ALA A 133 -24.62 16.78 -10.12
C ALA A 133 -23.41 16.14 -9.42
N VAL A 134 -23.29 16.39 -8.12
CA VAL A 134 -22.31 15.69 -7.28
C VAL A 134 -22.93 14.36 -6.86
N VAL A 135 -22.35 13.24 -7.33
CA VAL A 135 -22.86 11.89 -7.05
C VAL A 135 -21.86 11.12 -6.19
N MET A 136 -22.27 10.77 -4.98
CA MET A 136 -21.49 9.96 -4.08
C MET A 136 -21.98 8.50 -4.08
N VAL A 137 -21.09 7.52 -4.01
CA VAL A 137 -21.47 6.11 -4.09
C VAL A 137 -20.95 5.36 -2.88
N LYS A 138 -21.87 4.87 -2.04
CA LYS A 138 -21.53 3.94 -0.95
C LYS A 138 -21.05 2.61 -1.51
N ASN A 139 -20.04 1.99 -0.89
CA ASN A 139 -19.64 0.64 -1.27
C ASN A 139 -20.84 -0.34 -1.20
N PRO A 140 -20.87 -1.37 -2.06
CA PRO A 140 -21.91 -2.39 -1.99
C PRO A 140 -21.88 -3.11 -0.64
N VAL A 141 -23.01 -3.73 -0.26
CA VAL A 141 -23.13 -4.44 1.02
C VAL A 141 -22.16 -5.62 1.16
N ASN A 142 -21.72 -6.21 0.05
CA ASN A 142 -20.71 -7.26 -0.04
C ASN A 142 -19.34 -6.68 -0.48
N PRO A 143 -18.21 -7.25 -0.04
CA PRO A 143 -16.86 -6.74 -0.34
C PRO A 143 -16.42 -7.05 -1.77
N ASP A 144 -17.11 -6.46 -2.74
CA ASP A 144 -16.84 -6.58 -4.17
C ASP A 144 -16.39 -5.24 -4.74
N VAL A 145 -15.09 -5.12 -4.99
CA VAL A 145 -14.48 -3.91 -5.55
C VAL A 145 -14.87 -3.70 -7.01
N GLN A 146 -15.12 -4.76 -7.78
CA GLN A 146 -15.48 -4.66 -9.19
C GLN A 146 -16.89 -4.09 -9.34
N LEU A 147 -17.81 -4.49 -8.46
CA LEU A 147 -19.15 -3.91 -8.41
C LEU A 147 -19.13 -2.42 -8.03
N TRP A 148 -18.26 -2.04 -7.10
CA TRP A 148 -18.09 -0.63 -6.72
C TRP A 148 -17.46 0.20 -7.85
N LEU A 149 -16.40 -0.32 -8.49
CA LEU A 149 -15.76 0.28 -9.66
C LEU A 149 -16.76 0.49 -10.80
N GLY A 150 -17.55 -0.53 -11.12
CA GLY A 150 -18.56 -0.46 -12.18
C GLY A 150 -19.63 0.59 -11.92
N ALA A 151 -19.92 0.94 -10.67
CA ALA A 151 -20.84 2.03 -10.36
C ALA A 151 -20.28 3.39 -10.81
N PHE A 152 -18.98 3.65 -10.58
CA PHE A 152 -18.33 4.88 -11.04
C PHE A 152 -18.15 4.91 -12.55
N GLU A 153 -17.87 3.78 -13.20
CA GLU A 153 -17.78 3.70 -14.67
C GLU A 153 -19.09 4.10 -15.34
N ARG A 154 -20.24 3.64 -14.81
CA ARG A 154 -21.57 4.02 -15.32
C ARG A 154 -21.83 5.51 -15.18
N LEU A 155 -21.52 6.08 -14.02
CA LEU A 155 -21.65 7.52 -13.78
C LEU A 155 -20.71 8.33 -14.70
N SER A 156 -19.48 7.87 -14.90
CA SER A 156 -18.54 8.50 -15.83
C SER A 156 -19.02 8.43 -17.28
N GLN A 157 -19.61 7.32 -17.72
CA GLN A 157 -20.23 7.19 -19.04
C GLN A 157 -21.45 8.11 -19.23
N ALA A 158 -22.15 8.44 -18.13
CA ALA A 158 -23.20 9.45 -18.12
C ALA A 158 -22.66 10.90 -18.14
N GLY A 159 -21.33 11.09 -18.09
CA GLY A 159 -20.65 12.38 -18.11
C GLY A 159 -20.44 13.01 -16.74
N ILE A 160 -20.74 12.30 -15.65
CA ILE A 160 -20.54 12.83 -14.29
C ILE A 160 -19.06 12.78 -13.91
N LYS A 161 -18.51 13.95 -13.56
CA LYS A 161 -17.12 14.11 -13.10
C LYS A 161 -17.01 14.39 -11.61
N ASN A 162 -18.10 14.84 -10.98
CA ASN A 162 -18.16 15.19 -9.56
C ASN A 162 -18.54 13.95 -8.74
N MET A 163 -17.60 13.02 -8.54
CA MET A 163 -17.85 11.73 -7.88
C MET A 163 -17.06 11.56 -6.59
N VAL A 164 -17.66 10.91 -5.59
CA VAL A 164 -17.01 10.57 -4.30
C VAL A 164 -17.38 9.15 -3.87
N ALA A 165 -16.40 8.36 -3.47
CA ALA A 165 -16.64 7.05 -2.84
C ALA A 165 -16.92 7.21 -1.35
N ILE A 166 -17.93 6.49 -0.85
CA ILE A 166 -18.25 6.45 0.58
C ILE A 166 -18.03 5.03 1.10
N HIS A 167 -17.01 4.85 1.92
CA HIS A 167 -16.78 3.60 2.60
C HIS A 167 -17.62 3.50 3.88
N ARG A 168 -18.56 2.55 3.93
CA ARG A 168 -19.52 2.32 5.02
C ARG A 168 -19.44 0.93 5.65
N GLY A 169 -18.40 0.16 5.31
CA GLY A 169 -18.23 -1.23 5.70
C GLY A 169 -19.17 -2.20 4.96
N PHE A 170 -19.01 -3.48 5.26
CA PHE A 170 -19.70 -4.59 4.58
C PHE A 170 -20.51 -5.43 5.58
N THR A 171 -21.57 -6.07 5.09
CA THR A 171 -22.38 -6.99 5.91
C THR A 171 -21.48 -8.12 6.42
N PRO A 172 -21.40 -8.33 7.75
CA PRO A 172 -20.52 -9.36 8.30
C PRO A 172 -21.14 -10.75 8.14
N PHE A 173 -20.31 -11.78 7.94
CA PHE A 173 -20.74 -13.19 7.87
C PHE A 173 -21.00 -13.81 9.26
N ARG A 174 -20.47 -13.20 10.31
CA ARG A 174 -20.58 -13.62 11.72
C ARG A 174 -20.78 -12.39 12.59
N GLU A 175 -21.17 -12.57 13.84
CA GLU A 175 -21.25 -11.46 14.78
C GLU A 175 -19.89 -10.77 14.95
N THR A 176 -19.91 -9.44 14.94
CA THR A 176 -18.74 -8.57 15.12
C THR A 176 -19.09 -7.45 16.08
N GLU A 177 -18.07 -6.82 16.66
CA GLU A 177 -18.25 -5.61 17.48
C GLU A 177 -18.92 -4.45 16.71
N TYR A 178 -18.62 -4.35 15.41
CA TYR A 178 -19.19 -3.35 14.51
C TYR A 178 -20.47 -3.86 13.83
N ARG A 179 -21.36 -2.93 13.45
CA ARG A 179 -22.56 -3.21 12.64
C ARG A 179 -22.20 -3.70 11.23
N ASN A 180 -21.18 -3.11 10.62
CA ASN A 180 -20.64 -3.54 9.34
C ASN A 180 -19.13 -3.71 9.47
N TYR A 181 -18.59 -4.80 8.93
CA TYR A 181 -17.15 -5.08 8.94
C TYR A 181 -16.44 -4.09 7.99
N PRO A 182 -15.46 -3.29 8.46
CA PRO A 182 -14.82 -2.28 7.62
C PRO A 182 -14.18 -2.87 6.36
N ASN A 183 -13.42 -3.96 6.44
CA ASN A 183 -12.61 -4.45 5.30
C ASN A 183 -11.85 -3.32 4.56
N TRP A 184 -10.92 -2.71 5.27
CA TRP A 184 -10.06 -1.64 4.77
C TRP A 184 -9.29 -2.02 3.49
N LYS A 185 -9.04 -3.32 3.25
CA LYS A 185 -8.38 -3.82 2.04
C LYS A 185 -9.15 -3.46 0.77
N THR A 186 -10.49 -3.57 0.79
CA THR A 186 -11.31 -3.22 -0.38
C THR A 186 -11.16 -1.74 -0.76
N VAL A 187 -10.99 -0.85 0.22
CA VAL A 187 -10.75 0.58 -0.03
C VAL A 187 -9.36 0.84 -0.62
N ILE A 188 -8.33 0.13 -0.12
CA ILE A 188 -6.98 0.21 -0.68
C ILE A 188 -6.97 -0.24 -2.14
N GLU A 189 -7.65 -1.33 -2.46
CA GLU A 189 -7.78 -1.79 -3.85
C GLU A 189 -8.52 -0.79 -4.73
N LEU A 190 -9.63 -0.19 -4.25
CA LEU A 190 -10.33 0.84 -5.01
C LEU A 190 -9.40 2.04 -5.30
N ARG A 191 -8.66 2.52 -4.30
CA ARG A 191 -7.71 3.63 -4.45
C ARG A 191 -6.58 3.28 -5.43
N ARG A 192 -6.11 2.03 -5.44
CA ARG A 192 -5.10 1.56 -6.42
C ARG A 192 -5.64 1.58 -7.85
N LEU A 193 -6.92 1.23 -8.05
CA LEU A 193 -7.57 1.20 -9.36
C LEU A 193 -8.02 2.59 -9.84
N MET A 194 -8.43 3.46 -8.92
CA MET A 194 -8.92 4.82 -9.17
C MET A 194 -8.21 5.85 -8.27
N PRO A 195 -6.94 6.18 -8.54
CA PRO A 195 -6.12 7.01 -7.64
C PRO A 195 -6.64 8.43 -7.43
N ASN A 196 -7.38 8.97 -8.41
CA ASN A 196 -7.92 10.33 -8.38
C ASN A 196 -9.34 10.42 -7.77
N LEU A 197 -9.96 9.28 -7.42
CA LEU A 197 -11.29 9.27 -6.83
C LEU A 197 -11.21 9.65 -5.34
N PRO A 198 -11.89 10.72 -4.88
CA PRO A 198 -11.99 11.02 -3.47
C PRO A 198 -12.74 9.91 -2.73
N ILE A 199 -12.23 9.46 -1.58
CA ILE A 199 -12.84 8.41 -0.76
C ILE A 199 -13.06 8.95 0.65
N ILE A 200 -14.30 8.98 1.11
CA ILE A 200 -14.68 9.36 2.48
C ILE A 200 -15.17 8.13 3.27
N CYS A 201 -15.15 8.21 4.60
CA CYS A 201 -15.63 7.14 5.48
C CYS A 201 -16.97 7.49 6.15
N ASP A 202 -17.85 6.52 6.28
CA ASP A 202 -19.11 6.59 7.03
C ASP A 202 -18.96 5.75 8.33
N PRO A 203 -18.37 6.32 9.39
CA PRO A 203 -18.14 5.61 10.65
C PRO A 203 -19.45 5.26 11.36
N SER A 204 -20.53 6.01 11.15
CA SER A 204 -21.82 5.78 11.77
C SER A 204 -22.42 4.45 11.33
N HIS A 205 -22.39 4.15 10.03
CA HIS A 205 -22.90 2.88 9.53
C HIS A 205 -21.92 1.72 9.74
N ILE A 206 -20.61 1.95 9.77
CA ILE A 206 -19.62 0.92 10.15
C ILE A 206 -19.84 0.51 11.60
N GLY A 207 -19.69 1.44 12.54
CA GLY A 207 -19.72 1.16 13.96
C GLY A 207 -21.10 0.78 14.47
N GLY A 208 -22.15 1.48 14.02
CA GLY A 208 -23.52 1.31 14.52
C GLY A 208 -23.74 1.78 15.97
N LYS A 209 -22.70 2.26 16.65
CA LYS A 209 -22.76 2.82 18.00
C LYS A 209 -21.78 3.98 18.15
N ARG A 210 -22.16 5.02 18.91
CA ARG A 210 -21.36 6.24 19.16
C ARG A 210 -19.93 5.96 19.65
N GLU A 211 -19.74 4.96 20.49
CA GLU A 211 -18.44 4.62 21.08
C GLU A 211 -17.37 4.28 20.04
N TYR A 212 -17.77 3.73 18.89
CA TYR A 212 -16.85 3.34 17.82
C TYR A 212 -16.55 4.47 16.82
N LEU A 213 -17.35 5.55 16.80
CA LEU A 213 -17.22 6.58 15.76
C LEU A 213 -15.84 7.24 15.77
N PHE A 214 -15.26 7.48 16.94
CA PHE A 214 -13.94 8.10 17.04
C PHE A 214 -12.84 7.22 16.43
N ASP A 215 -12.74 5.97 16.85
CA ASP A 215 -11.66 5.06 16.40
C ASP A 215 -11.77 4.78 14.90
N ILE A 216 -12.99 4.59 14.37
CA ILE A 216 -13.20 4.38 12.94
C ILE A 216 -12.85 5.65 12.14
N SER A 217 -13.24 6.83 12.64
CA SER A 217 -12.92 8.11 11.99
C SER A 217 -11.42 8.38 11.97
N GLN A 218 -10.72 8.15 13.08
CA GLN A 218 -9.27 8.29 13.15
C GLN A 218 -8.59 7.31 12.20
N LYS A 219 -9.04 6.05 12.16
CA LYS A 219 -8.50 5.04 11.25
C LYS A 219 -8.68 5.44 9.79
N ALA A 220 -9.82 6.03 9.42
CA ALA A 220 -10.07 6.51 8.06
C ALA A 220 -9.06 7.60 7.65
N PHE A 221 -8.78 8.57 8.53
CA PHE A 221 -7.76 9.59 8.27
C PHE A 221 -6.34 9.05 8.28
N ASP A 222 -6.00 8.09 9.15
CA ASP A 222 -4.71 7.41 9.13
C ASP A 222 -4.48 6.63 7.82
N MET A 223 -5.56 6.25 7.14
CA MET A 223 -5.55 5.62 5.81
C MET A 223 -5.59 6.61 4.64
N GLY A 224 -5.56 7.92 4.91
CA GLY A 224 -5.56 8.97 3.89
C GLY A 224 -6.91 9.16 3.20
N MET A 225 -8.03 8.86 3.87
CA MET A 225 -9.36 9.20 3.36
C MET A 225 -9.62 10.71 3.39
N ASP A 226 -10.39 11.18 2.41
CA ASP A 226 -10.58 12.60 2.08
C ASP A 226 -11.65 13.30 2.93
N GLY A 227 -12.33 12.57 3.83
CA GLY A 227 -13.45 13.08 4.59
C GLY A 227 -14.24 12.03 5.36
N LEU A 228 -15.30 12.48 6.03
CA LEU A 228 -16.20 11.66 6.85
C LEU A 228 -17.67 12.01 6.60
N MET A 229 -18.54 11.02 6.64
CA MET A 229 -20.00 11.17 6.68
C MET A 229 -20.51 10.66 8.03
N ILE A 230 -20.90 11.57 8.94
CA ILE A 230 -21.29 11.23 10.32
C ILE A 230 -22.75 11.61 10.55
N GLU A 231 -23.51 10.69 11.14
CA GLU A 231 -24.90 10.99 11.50
C GLU A 231 -24.98 11.86 12.75
N SER A 232 -25.80 12.92 12.68
CA SER A 232 -26.04 13.81 13.81
C SER A 232 -27.50 14.23 13.91
N HIS A 233 -28.05 14.20 15.12
CA HIS A 233 -29.45 14.49 15.42
C HIS A 233 -29.54 15.46 16.60
N ILE A 234 -30.51 16.38 16.58
CA ILE A 234 -30.73 17.32 17.69
C ILE A 234 -30.92 16.63 19.04
N ASP A 235 -31.69 15.54 19.06
CA ASP A 235 -31.89 14.66 20.21
C ASP A 235 -31.87 13.20 19.74
N PRO A 236 -30.72 12.52 19.76
CA PRO A 236 -30.64 11.17 19.22
C PRO A 236 -31.48 10.12 19.96
N SER A 237 -31.92 10.39 21.20
CA SER A 237 -32.67 9.43 22.00
C SER A 237 -34.08 9.19 21.47
N CYS A 238 -34.65 10.18 20.78
CA CYS A 238 -35.99 10.14 20.18
C CYS A 238 -35.99 9.83 18.68
N ALA A 239 -34.82 9.64 18.06
CA ALA A 239 -34.72 9.43 16.62
C ALA A 239 -35.47 8.17 16.15
N LEU A 240 -36.21 8.30 15.05
CA LEU A 240 -37.02 7.24 14.41
C LEU A 240 -36.17 6.18 13.70
N SER A 241 -34.87 6.44 13.53
CA SER A 241 -33.91 5.53 12.91
C SER A 241 -32.52 5.69 13.52
N ASP A 242 -31.78 4.58 13.63
CA ASP A 242 -30.34 4.61 13.88
C ASP A 242 -29.93 5.43 15.13
N LYS A 243 -30.79 5.41 16.15
CA LYS A 243 -30.62 6.14 17.42
C LYS A 243 -29.35 5.81 18.20
N GLU A 244 -28.64 4.73 17.90
CA GLU A 244 -27.46 4.31 18.67
C GLU A 244 -26.16 4.94 18.18
N GLN A 245 -26.12 5.41 16.93
CA GLN A 245 -24.94 5.95 16.27
C GLN A 245 -24.97 7.46 16.03
N GLN A 246 -26.15 8.11 16.05
CA GLN A 246 -26.23 9.55 15.75
C GLN A 246 -25.67 10.40 16.90
N LEU A 247 -24.77 11.33 16.63
CA LEU A 247 -24.26 12.27 17.64
C LEU A 247 -25.15 13.49 17.80
N THR A 248 -25.17 14.12 18.97
CA THR A 248 -25.66 15.51 19.04
C THR A 248 -24.69 16.41 18.27
N PRO A 249 -25.11 17.58 17.75
CA PRO A 249 -24.19 18.52 17.11
C PRO A 249 -23.02 18.93 18.02
N ALA A 250 -23.27 19.03 19.33
CA ALA A 250 -22.22 19.31 20.31
C ALA A 250 -21.21 18.15 20.44
N ASP A 251 -21.67 16.90 20.44
CA ASP A 251 -20.79 15.73 20.51
C ASP A 251 -20.06 15.47 19.19
N LEU A 252 -20.66 15.84 18.05
CA LEU A 252 -19.96 15.88 16.76
C LEU A 252 -18.77 16.84 16.84
N ALA A 253 -18.98 18.07 17.32
CA ALA A 253 -17.89 19.05 17.47
C ALA A 253 -16.77 18.54 18.41
N LYS A 254 -17.14 17.87 19.52
CA LYS A 254 -16.15 17.23 20.42
C LYS A 254 -15.37 16.12 19.72
N LEU A 255 -16.03 15.29 18.91
CA LEU A 255 -15.38 14.24 18.14
C LEU A 255 -14.39 14.86 17.14
N LEU A 256 -14.81 15.84 16.35
CA LEU A 256 -13.97 16.50 15.35
C LEU A 256 -12.75 17.19 15.98
N ASN A 257 -12.88 17.76 17.19
CA ASN A 257 -11.77 18.36 17.93
C ASN A 257 -10.69 17.35 18.35
N ARG A 258 -11.06 16.08 18.51
CA ARG A 258 -10.12 15.03 18.93
C ARG A 258 -9.39 14.36 17.77
N LEU A 259 -9.89 14.51 16.54
CA LEU A 259 -9.29 13.85 15.38
C LEU A 259 -7.95 14.50 15.01
N VAL A 260 -6.97 13.65 14.73
CA VAL A 260 -5.65 14.07 14.27
C VAL A 260 -5.59 13.84 12.76
N ILE A 261 -5.62 14.94 12.00
CA ILE A 261 -5.48 14.93 10.55
C ILE A 261 -4.02 15.19 10.22
N ARG A 262 -3.34 14.20 9.61
CA ARG A 262 -1.92 14.31 9.23
C ARG A 262 -1.82 14.77 7.78
N ASN A 263 -0.94 15.74 7.51
CA ASN A 263 -0.65 16.15 6.14
C ASN A 263 0.20 15.08 5.44
N VAL A 264 -0.17 14.75 4.21
CA VAL A 264 0.54 13.76 3.35
C VAL A 264 1.92 14.29 2.92
N THR A 265 2.10 15.61 2.92
CA THR A 265 3.37 16.25 2.61
C THR A 265 4.19 16.45 3.88
N THR A 266 5.43 15.99 3.83
CA THR A 266 6.43 16.22 4.87
C THR A 266 7.74 16.52 4.15
N ASP A 267 8.29 17.72 4.34
CA ASP A 267 9.60 18.11 3.77
C ASP A 267 10.78 17.38 4.44
N ASN A 268 10.50 16.37 5.27
CA ASN A 268 11.50 15.62 6.00
C ASN A 268 12.04 14.47 5.16
N LYS A 269 13.13 14.74 4.45
CA LYS A 269 13.89 13.77 3.64
C LYS A 269 14.23 12.47 4.39
N LEU A 270 14.39 12.50 5.72
CA LEU A 270 14.63 11.28 6.51
C LEU A 270 13.41 10.35 6.53
N PHE A 271 12.20 10.92 6.61
CA PHE A 271 10.96 10.15 6.61
C PHE A 271 10.62 9.58 5.23
N GLU A 272 10.86 10.36 4.16
CA GLU A 272 10.72 9.88 2.78
C GLU A 272 11.67 8.71 2.49
N ASN A 273 12.95 8.83 2.90
CA ASN A 273 13.91 7.75 2.80
C ASN A 273 13.45 6.53 3.60
N GLN A 274 12.95 6.69 4.83
CA GLN A 274 12.42 5.56 5.62
C GLN A 274 11.22 4.87 4.96
N LEU A 275 10.31 5.62 4.35
CA LEU A 275 9.17 5.08 3.61
C LEU A 275 9.61 4.29 2.37
N GLU A 276 10.56 4.82 1.61
CA GLU A 276 11.15 4.14 0.46
C GLU A 276 11.87 2.86 0.90
N LEU A 277 12.61 2.91 2.01
CA LEU A 277 13.25 1.74 2.62
C LEU A 277 12.23 0.67 3.05
N LEU A 278 11.10 1.06 3.64
CA LEU A 278 10.05 0.13 4.03
C LEU A 278 9.32 -0.47 2.83
N ARG A 279 9.04 0.33 1.80
CA ARG A 279 8.45 -0.15 0.53
C ARG A 279 9.35 -1.17 -0.15
N ASN A 280 10.62 -0.81 -0.30
CA ASN A 280 11.65 -1.70 -0.83
C ASN A 280 11.79 -3.01 -0.05
N ARG A 281 11.68 -2.95 1.28
CA ARG A 281 11.69 -4.14 2.13
C ARG A 281 10.43 -4.99 1.95
N ILE A 282 9.26 -4.37 1.74
CA ILE A 282 8.02 -5.09 1.42
C ILE A 282 8.13 -5.74 0.04
N ASP A 283 8.57 -5.00 -0.97
CA ASP A 283 8.70 -5.48 -2.35
C ASP A 283 9.72 -6.62 -2.45
N ALA A 284 10.86 -6.52 -1.77
CA ALA A 284 11.87 -7.57 -1.76
C ALA A 284 11.46 -8.83 -0.96
N LEU A 285 10.44 -8.71 -0.10
CA LEU A 285 9.81 -9.84 0.59
C LEU A 285 8.58 -10.37 -0.17
N ASP A 286 8.12 -9.69 -1.22
CA ASP A 286 6.99 -10.10 -2.04
C ASP A 286 7.40 -11.19 -3.04
N ARG A 287 7.23 -12.43 -2.58
CA ARG A 287 7.56 -13.63 -3.33
C ARG A 287 6.78 -13.75 -4.65
N GLU A 288 5.54 -13.26 -4.72
CA GLU A 288 4.73 -13.39 -5.95
C GLU A 288 5.29 -12.54 -7.07
N GLN A 289 5.73 -11.31 -6.77
CA GLN A 289 6.39 -10.45 -7.74
C GLN A 289 7.73 -11.05 -8.23
N LEU A 290 8.52 -11.63 -7.34
CA LEU A 290 9.79 -12.28 -7.71
C LEU A 290 9.58 -13.49 -8.64
N ILE A 291 8.54 -14.30 -8.38
CA ILE A 291 8.20 -15.43 -9.27
C ILE A 291 7.84 -14.93 -10.66
N GLU A 292 7.03 -13.89 -10.77
CA GLU A 292 6.62 -13.35 -12.06
C GLU A 292 7.81 -12.76 -12.83
N ALA A 293 8.68 -12.00 -12.14
CA ALA A 293 9.89 -11.43 -12.73
C ALA A 293 10.89 -12.51 -13.20
N ALA A 294 10.96 -13.65 -12.51
CA ALA A 294 11.88 -14.74 -12.83
C ALA A 294 11.43 -15.59 -14.04
N ARG A 295 10.14 -15.59 -14.41
CA ARG A 295 9.63 -16.43 -15.50
C ARG A 295 10.32 -16.10 -16.83
N GLY A 296 10.68 -17.15 -17.57
CA GLY A 296 11.29 -17.03 -18.90
C GLY A 296 12.78 -16.66 -18.91
N HIS A 297 13.44 -16.60 -17.76
CA HIS A 297 14.87 -16.31 -17.66
C HIS A 297 15.70 -17.58 -17.41
N ASP A 298 16.92 -17.61 -17.94
CA ASP A 298 17.84 -18.75 -17.81
C ASP A 298 18.69 -18.72 -16.52
N ALA A 299 18.84 -17.56 -15.90
CA ALA A 299 19.58 -17.41 -14.66
C ALA A 299 19.12 -16.19 -13.83
N ILE A 300 19.30 -16.25 -12.51
CA ILE A 300 19.15 -15.11 -11.60
C ILE A 300 20.51 -14.78 -10.98
N ILE A 301 20.87 -13.50 -10.97
CA ILE A 301 22.05 -13.00 -10.23
C ILE A 301 21.55 -12.23 -9.01
N ASN A 302 21.76 -12.80 -7.82
CA ASN A 302 21.42 -12.17 -6.57
C ASN A 302 22.63 -11.42 -6.01
N LEU A 303 22.67 -10.09 -6.21
CA LEU A 303 23.77 -9.23 -5.77
C LEU A 303 23.73 -8.85 -4.29
N ALA A 304 22.73 -9.35 -3.55
CA ALA A 304 22.45 -9.06 -2.15
C ALA A 304 22.20 -7.56 -1.85
N TRP A 305 21.56 -7.30 -0.71
CA TRP A 305 21.22 -5.93 -0.28
C TRP A 305 22.06 -5.50 0.92
N THR A 306 22.57 -4.28 0.94
CA THR A 306 23.06 -3.61 2.16
C THR A 306 22.54 -2.17 2.24
N PHE A 307 22.14 -1.70 3.43
CA PHE A 307 21.80 -0.29 3.63
C PHE A 307 23.08 0.54 3.72
N LYS A 308 23.07 1.79 3.24
CA LYS A 308 24.24 2.71 3.28
C LYS A 308 24.87 2.90 4.67
N ASN A 309 24.18 2.54 5.76
CA ASN A 309 24.68 2.62 7.14
C ASN A 309 25.03 1.24 7.77
N ASP A 310 24.73 0.13 7.10
CA ASP A 310 25.01 -1.24 7.57
C ASP A 310 26.15 -1.85 6.74
N GLY A 311 27.34 -1.25 6.84
CA GLY A 311 28.55 -1.85 6.29
C GLY A 311 28.90 -3.17 6.99
N PHE A 312 29.90 -3.89 6.48
CA PHE A 312 30.44 -5.11 7.10
C PHE A 312 30.92 -4.93 8.55
N MET A 313 31.07 -3.67 9.00
CA MET A 313 31.43 -3.28 10.37
C MET A 313 30.23 -3.17 11.33
N GLY A 314 29.01 -3.43 10.86
CA GLY A 314 27.83 -3.45 11.73
C GLY A 314 27.80 -4.64 12.68
N ASP A 315 27.37 -4.41 13.92
CA ASP A 315 27.27 -5.45 14.96
C ASP A 315 26.01 -6.33 14.82
N ASN A 316 25.11 -6.03 13.87
CA ASN A 316 23.83 -6.71 13.70
C ASN A 316 23.84 -7.70 12.54
N LEU A 317 23.24 -8.88 12.75
CA LEU A 317 22.97 -9.85 11.70
C LEU A 317 21.89 -9.31 10.76
N ASN A 318 22.19 -9.21 9.46
CA ASN A 318 21.21 -8.78 8.47
C ASN A 318 20.32 -9.97 8.08
N THR A 319 19.19 -10.13 8.78
CA THR A 319 18.22 -11.21 8.58
C THR A 319 17.39 -11.03 7.31
N ASP A 320 17.15 -9.78 6.89
CA ASP A 320 16.40 -9.49 5.66
C ASP A 320 17.13 -10.05 4.44
N ASN A 321 18.46 -9.94 4.37
CA ASN A 321 19.26 -10.47 3.25
C ASN A 321 19.14 -11.99 3.12
N VAL A 322 19.05 -12.69 4.27
CA VAL A 322 18.84 -14.14 4.31
C VAL A 322 17.43 -14.49 3.82
N GLN A 323 16.41 -13.75 4.26
CA GLN A 323 15.03 -13.99 3.83
C GLN A 323 14.82 -13.67 2.34
N MET A 324 15.37 -12.57 1.84
CA MET A 324 15.34 -12.22 0.40
C MET A 324 16.03 -13.30 -0.43
N THR A 325 17.16 -13.81 0.03
CA THR A 325 17.86 -14.92 -0.61
C THR A 325 17.01 -16.19 -0.69
N HIS A 326 16.38 -16.55 0.42
CA HIS A 326 15.45 -17.68 0.46
C HIS A 326 14.33 -17.51 -0.59
N ASN A 327 13.74 -16.30 -0.66
CA ASN A 327 12.71 -15.99 -1.64
C ASN A 327 13.22 -16.09 -3.08
N VAL A 328 14.45 -15.65 -3.37
CA VAL A 328 15.06 -15.79 -4.70
C VAL A 328 15.24 -17.25 -5.09
N TYR A 329 15.75 -18.10 -4.19
CA TYR A 329 15.88 -19.53 -4.50
C TYR A 329 14.53 -20.20 -4.71
N GLU A 330 13.53 -19.88 -3.88
CA GLU A 330 12.20 -20.43 -4.05
C GLU A 330 11.53 -19.93 -5.34
N ALA A 331 11.69 -18.64 -5.67
CA ALA A 331 11.21 -18.06 -6.92
C ALA A 331 11.88 -18.70 -8.14
N ALA A 332 13.19 -18.93 -8.11
CA ALA A 332 13.91 -19.63 -9.18
C ALA A 332 13.33 -21.03 -9.41
N VAL A 333 13.11 -21.80 -8.35
CA VAL A 333 12.52 -23.15 -8.44
C VAL A 333 11.10 -23.10 -8.99
N LEU A 334 10.26 -22.18 -8.51
CA LEU A 334 8.85 -22.08 -8.92
C LEU A 334 8.67 -21.53 -10.34
N ALA A 335 9.55 -20.63 -10.77
CA ALA A 335 9.56 -20.08 -12.12
C ALA A 335 10.29 -20.97 -13.14
N GLY A 336 10.98 -22.02 -12.68
CA GLY A 336 11.72 -22.95 -13.53
C GLY A 336 13.07 -22.41 -14.01
N VAL A 337 13.66 -21.43 -13.31
CA VAL A 337 14.98 -20.89 -13.64
C VAL A 337 16.06 -21.89 -13.22
N PRO A 338 16.92 -22.36 -14.12
CA PRO A 338 17.83 -23.46 -13.82
C PRO A 338 19.05 -23.05 -12.98
N ARG A 339 19.43 -21.76 -13.00
CA ARG A 339 20.67 -21.28 -12.34
C ARG A 339 20.48 -20.04 -11.48
N VAL A 340 21.12 -20.03 -10.31
CA VAL A 340 21.25 -18.86 -9.46
C VAL A 340 22.72 -18.59 -9.13
N ILE A 341 23.19 -17.38 -9.42
CA ILE A 341 24.47 -16.87 -8.94
C ILE A 341 24.20 -16.01 -7.71
N MET A 342 24.80 -16.36 -6.59
CA MET A 342 24.65 -15.66 -5.33
C MET A 342 25.93 -14.91 -4.97
N ALA A 343 25.81 -13.59 -4.77
CA ALA A 343 26.86 -12.76 -4.19
C ALA A 343 27.05 -13.05 -2.70
N SER A 344 28.10 -13.81 -2.41
CA SER A 344 28.68 -13.96 -1.09
C SER A 344 29.80 -12.92 -0.86
N SER A 345 30.62 -13.08 0.18
CA SER A 345 31.70 -12.16 0.52
C SER A 345 32.91 -12.88 1.08
N LEU A 346 34.11 -12.31 0.91
CA LEU A 346 35.32 -12.75 1.61
C LEU A 346 35.16 -12.74 3.13
N HIS A 347 34.27 -11.90 3.70
CA HIS A 347 33.97 -11.88 5.13
C HIS A 347 33.28 -13.17 5.65
N ALA A 348 32.86 -14.07 4.76
CA ALA A 348 32.51 -15.45 5.12
C ALA A 348 33.70 -16.21 5.74
N ASP A 349 34.93 -15.71 5.52
CA ASP A 349 36.17 -16.24 6.07
C ASP A 349 36.96 -15.16 6.82
N ARG A 350 37.76 -15.61 7.79
CA ARG A 350 38.56 -14.72 8.66
C ARG A 350 39.88 -14.36 8.00
N PHE A 351 39.86 -13.71 6.84
CA PHE A 351 41.08 -13.26 6.17
C PHE A 351 41.76 -12.10 6.92
N THR A 352 40.99 -11.28 7.63
CA THR A 352 41.47 -10.07 8.34
C THR A 352 42.36 -10.33 9.57
N ARG A 353 42.34 -11.54 10.16
CA ARG A 353 43.10 -11.86 11.39
C ARG A 353 44.22 -12.90 11.20
N ARG A 354 44.57 -13.24 9.95
CA ARG A 354 45.65 -14.20 9.64
C ARG A 354 47.02 -13.53 9.65
N ARG A 355 47.63 -13.36 10.83
CA ARG A 355 49.07 -13.01 10.94
C ARG A 355 49.92 -14.28 10.93
N GLY A 356 50.75 -14.46 9.90
CA GLY A 356 51.79 -15.49 9.86
C GLY A 356 51.36 -16.90 9.42
N GLN A 357 50.14 -17.09 8.92
CA GLN A 357 49.70 -18.37 8.31
C GLN A 357 49.98 -18.37 6.81
N HIS A 358 50.57 -19.44 6.27
CA HIS A 358 51.01 -19.54 4.87
C HIS A 358 50.07 -20.36 3.98
N GLU A 359 49.08 -21.06 4.54
CA GLU A 359 48.14 -21.85 3.75
C GLU A 359 47.04 -20.96 3.14
N PRO A 360 46.75 -21.10 1.83
CA PRO A 360 45.71 -20.31 1.17
C PRO A 360 44.33 -20.72 1.70
N LEU A 361 43.42 -19.74 1.81
CA LEU A 361 42.00 -19.95 2.10
C LEU A 361 41.36 -20.67 0.91
N ARG A 362 40.73 -21.82 1.13
CA ARG A 362 40.04 -22.55 0.06
C ARG A 362 38.53 -22.33 0.12
N PRO A 363 37.82 -22.32 -1.03
CA PRO A 363 36.38 -22.06 -1.03
C PRO A 363 35.54 -23.10 -0.26
N PHE A 364 36.05 -24.32 -0.10
CA PHE A 364 35.36 -25.44 0.55
C PHE A 364 35.84 -25.72 1.98
N ASP A 365 36.78 -24.93 2.50
CA ASP A 365 37.14 -25.03 3.92
C ASP A 365 35.94 -24.61 4.78
N LEU A 366 35.90 -25.07 6.03
CA LEU A 366 34.88 -24.65 6.99
C LEU A 366 34.90 -23.12 7.11
N PRO A 367 33.80 -22.42 6.78
CA PRO A 367 33.78 -20.97 6.78
C PRO A 367 33.94 -20.43 8.21
N LEU A 368 34.78 -19.41 8.35
CA LEU A 368 35.07 -18.77 9.63
C LEU A 368 34.71 -17.28 9.52
N PRO A 369 33.42 -16.89 9.59
CA PRO A 369 33.04 -15.50 9.35
C PRO A 369 33.66 -14.56 10.39
N ASP A 370 34.12 -13.40 9.94
CA ASP A 370 34.77 -12.39 10.80
C ASP A 370 33.84 -11.27 11.27
N SER A 371 32.59 -11.27 10.79
CA SER A 371 31.55 -10.29 11.08
C SER A 371 30.15 -10.93 11.06
N PRO A 372 29.15 -10.31 11.71
CA PRO A 372 27.74 -10.69 11.53
C PRO A 372 27.30 -10.68 10.06
N TYR A 373 27.79 -9.72 9.27
CA TYR A 373 27.58 -9.69 7.82
C TYR A 373 28.12 -10.95 7.13
N GLY A 374 29.35 -11.35 7.43
CA GLY A 374 29.93 -12.60 6.94
C GLY A 374 29.11 -13.83 7.33
N ALA A 375 28.61 -13.87 8.56
CA ALA A 375 27.73 -14.95 9.03
C ALA A 375 26.41 -15.02 8.23
N SER A 376 25.79 -13.88 7.90
CA SER A 376 24.62 -13.85 7.01
C SER A 376 24.94 -14.46 5.63
N LYS A 377 26.12 -14.20 5.07
CA LYS A 377 26.54 -14.77 3.79
C LYS A 377 26.72 -16.29 3.87
N VAL A 378 27.31 -16.81 4.94
CA VAL A 378 27.44 -18.27 5.16
C VAL A 378 26.06 -18.95 5.27
N LEU A 379 25.08 -18.30 5.90
CA LEU A 379 23.69 -18.79 5.92
C LEU A 379 23.09 -18.83 4.51
N MET A 380 23.32 -17.79 3.71
CA MET A 380 22.87 -17.70 2.31
C MET A 380 23.50 -18.77 1.41
N GLU A 381 24.79 -19.06 1.61
CA GLU A 381 25.51 -20.17 0.95
C GLU A 381 24.91 -21.53 1.34
N SER A 382 24.64 -21.73 2.63
CA SER A 382 24.04 -22.97 3.15
C SER A 382 22.63 -23.21 2.60
N LEU A 383 21.83 -22.16 2.47
CA LEU A 383 20.53 -22.23 1.78
C LEU A 383 20.70 -22.64 0.32
N GLY A 384 21.66 -22.04 -0.39
CA GLY A 384 21.96 -22.40 -1.77
C GLY A 384 22.28 -23.89 -1.93
N ARG A 385 23.08 -24.44 -1.01
CA ARG A 385 23.38 -25.87 -0.98
C ARG A 385 22.13 -26.73 -0.78
N TYR A 386 21.26 -26.35 0.15
CA TYR A 386 20.00 -27.04 0.38
C TYR A 386 19.13 -27.07 -0.89
N TYR A 387 18.99 -25.96 -1.61
CA TYR A 387 18.20 -25.92 -2.85
C TYR A 387 18.85 -26.70 -3.99
N ALA A 388 20.17 -26.71 -4.07
CA ALA A 388 20.88 -27.55 -5.03
C ALA A 388 20.62 -29.04 -4.80
N ASP A 389 20.74 -29.51 -3.55
CA ASP A 389 20.56 -30.92 -3.20
C ASP A 389 19.07 -31.35 -3.24
N SER A 390 18.15 -30.50 -2.76
CA SER A 390 16.74 -30.88 -2.58
C SER A 390 15.83 -30.53 -3.77
N LYS A 391 16.20 -29.53 -4.58
CA LYS A 391 15.38 -29.02 -5.69
C LYS A 391 16.12 -29.02 -7.04
N ASN A 392 17.33 -29.59 -7.10
CA ASN A 392 18.14 -29.68 -8.31
C ASN A 392 18.45 -28.32 -8.97
N LEU A 393 18.56 -27.27 -8.15
CA LEU A 393 18.90 -25.92 -8.61
C LEU A 393 20.43 -25.79 -8.80
N SER A 394 20.89 -25.24 -9.93
CA SER A 394 22.32 -24.95 -10.12
C SER A 394 22.70 -23.66 -9.39
N VAL A 395 23.51 -23.74 -8.34
CA VAL A 395 23.87 -22.58 -7.52
C VAL A 395 25.39 -22.33 -7.53
N VAL A 396 25.78 -21.08 -7.80
CA VAL A 396 27.17 -20.63 -7.72
C VAL A 396 27.26 -19.48 -6.72
N CYS A 397 27.98 -19.68 -5.62
CA CYS A 397 28.24 -18.63 -4.64
C CYS A 397 29.60 -18.00 -4.90
N ILE A 398 29.62 -16.69 -5.19
CA ILE A 398 30.86 -15.94 -5.42
C ILE A 398 31.17 -15.14 -4.16
N ARG A 399 32.25 -15.46 -3.46
CA ARG A 399 32.80 -14.66 -2.35
C ARG A 399 33.57 -13.48 -2.95
N PHE A 400 32.86 -12.39 -3.21
CA PHE A 400 33.42 -11.19 -3.83
C PHE A 400 34.40 -10.46 -2.90
N GLY A 401 35.53 -10.05 -3.48
CA GLY A 401 36.48 -9.11 -2.89
C GLY A 401 36.02 -7.65 -2.96
N GLY A 402 36.94 -6.75 -2.62
CA GLY A 402 36.69 -5.31 -2.58
C GLY A 402 36.58 -4.71 -3.98
N VAL A 403 35.36 -4.41 -4.40
CA VAL A 403 35.06 -3.65 -5.64
C VAL A 403 34.77 -2.20 -5.27
N THR A 404 35.48 -1.25 -5.89
CA THR A 404 35.33 0.19 -5.63
C THR A 404 34.88 0.94 -6.88
N PRO A 405 34.19 2.10 -6.76
CA PRO A 405 33.75 2.87 -7.92
C PRO A 405 34.88 3.31 -8.86
N ASP A 406 36.04 3.68 -8.29
CA ASP A 406 37.20 4.16 -9.03
C ASP A 406 38.08 3.03 -9.60
N ASN A 407 37.66 1.77 -9.45
CA ASN A 407 38.38 0.57 -9.90
C ASN A 407 39.84 0.51 -9.39
N ILE A 408 40.04 0.87 -8.12
CA ILE A 408 41.33 0.81 -7.42
C ILE A 408 41.14 0.30 -5.98
N PRO A 409 42.16 -0.25 -5.31
CA PRO A 409 42.04 -0.67 -3.92
C PRO A 409 41.55 0.46 -3.01
N HIS A 410 40.70 0.13 -2.04
CA HIS A 410 40.09 1.11 -1.12
C HIS A 410 41.14 1.91 -0.33
N SER A 411 42.29 1.30 -0.03
CA SER A 411 43.42 1.99 0.59
C SER A 411 44.77 1.42 0.13
N LYS A 412 45.85 2.09 0.55
CA LYS A 412 47.23 1.59 0.35
C LYS A 412 47.62 0.45 1.30
N LEU A 413 46.76 0.09 2.26
CA LEU A 413 47.04 -0.99 3.20
C LEU A 413 47.11 -2.33 2.45
N MET A 414 48.10 -3.17 2.81
CA MET A 414 48.28 -4.48 2.19
C MET A 414 47.03 -5.35 2.30
N SER A 415 46.34 -5.33 3.45
CA SER A 415 45.11 -6.10 3.68
C SER A 415 43.99 -5.76 2.69
N GLU A 416 43.87 -4.50 2.28
CA GLU A 416 42.86 -4.04 1.31
C GLU A 416 43.30 -4.34 -0.13
N ARG A 417 44.60 -4.24 -0.41
CA ARG A 417 45.17 -4.57 -1.72
C ARG A 417 45.10 -6.05 -2.06
N GLN A 418 45.22 -6.92 -1.06
CA GLN A 418 45.17 -8.37 -1.21
C GLN A 418 43.79 -8.88 -1.63
N VAL A 419 42.73 -8.12 -1.31
CA VAL A 419 41.33 -8.50 -1.54
C VAL A 419 40.65 -7.72 -2.65
N TRP A 420 41.36 -6.82 -3.32
CA TRP A 420 40.80 -6.01 -4.40
C TRP A 420 40.33 -6.88 -5.57
N LEU A 421 39.19 -6.52 -6.16
CA LEU A 421 38.68 -7.15 -7.37
C LEU A 421 38.40 -6.05 -8.40
N SER A 422 39.07 -6.11 -9.54
CA SER A 422 38.86 -5.17 -10.63
C SER A 422 37.48 -5.35 -11.27
N HIS A 423 36.94 -4.28 -11.88
CA HIS A 423 35.67 -4.35 -12.60
C HIS A 423 35.68 -5.39 -13.73
N ARG A 424 36.82 -5.47 -14.44
CA ARG A 424 37.01 -6.42 -15.54
C ARG A 424 36.99 -7.86 -15.03
N ASP A 425 37.83 -8.16 -14.04
CA ASP A 425 37.94 -9.50 -13.47
C ASP A 425 36.61 -9.93 -12.83
N CYS A 426 35.90 -9.00 -12.18
CA CYS A 426 34.57 -9.21 -11.63
C CYS A 426 33.53 -9.58 -12.70
N SER A 427 33.43 -8.76 -13.75
CA SER A 427 32.47 -8.99 -14.83
C SER A 427 32.76 -10.30 -15.55
N GLU A 428 34.04 -10.62 -15.75
CA GLU A 428 34.45 -11.85 -16.40
C GLU A 428 34.11 -13.08 -15.54
N LEU A 429 34.33 -13.01 -14.22
CA LEU A 429 33.97 -14.09 -13.29
C LEU A 429 32.47 -14.39 -13.34
N VAL A 430 31.64 -13.35 -13.26
CA VAL A 430 30.18 -13.51 -13.34
C VAL A 430 29.77 -14.12 -14.68
N ARG A 431 30.36 -13.64 -15.80
CA ARG A 431 30.09 -14.14 -17.14
C ARG A 431 30.40 -15.63 -17.29
N VAL A 432 31.58 -16.08 -16.86
CA VAL A 432 31.93 -17.51 -16.98
C VAL A 432 31.10 -18.40 -16.06
N CYS A 433 30.69 -17.91 -14.89
CA CYS A 433 29.73 -18.62 -14.04
C CYS A 433 28.34 -18.73 -14.67
N LEU A 434 27.88 -17.71 -15.41
CA LEU A 434 26.63 -17.76 -16.16
C LEU A 434 26.69 -18.75 -17.32
N GLU A 435 27.77 -18.73 -18.08
CA GLU A 435 27.95 -19.53 -19.31
C GLU A 435 28.40 -20.97 -19.06
N ALA A 436 28.79 -21.32 -17.83
CA ALA A 436 29.26 -22.66 -17.47
C ALA A 436 28.23 -23.73 -17.86
N GLN A 437 28.63 -24.78 -18.59
CA GLN A 437 27.70 -25.84 -19.00
C GLN A 437 27.18 -26.64 -17.80
N SER A 438 28.00 -26.82 -16.77
CA SER A 438 27.62 -27.53 -15.54
C SER A 438 28.30 -26.90 -14.33
N VAL A 439 27.67 -27.09 -13.17
CA VAL A 439 28.25 -26.73 -11.87
C VAL A 439 28.48 -28.04 -11.11
N PRO A 440 29.71 -28.30 -10.62
CA PRO A 440 29.98 -29.52 -9.86
C PRO A 440 29.00 -29.68 -8.70
N TYR A 441 28.39 -30.87 -8.59
CA TYR A 441 27.38 -31.18 -7.56
C TYR A 441 26.21 -30.19 -7.48
N ASN A 442 25.92 -29.47 -8.57
CA ASN A 442 24.96 -28.36 -8.63
C ASN A 442 25.20 -27.22 -7.62
N PHE A 443 26.29 -27.24 -6.87
CA PHE A 443 26.64 -26.22 -5.88
C PHE A 443 28.14 -26.02 -5.82
N THR A 444 28.59 -24.78 -5.99
CA THR A 444 30.01 -24.44 -5.79
C THR A 444 30.18 -23.07 -5.17
N VAL A 445 31.30 -22.90 -4.47
CA VAL A 445 31.76 -21.64 -3.90
C VAL A 445 33.08 -21.28 -4.57
N VAL A 446 33.25 -20.01 -4.96
CA VAL A 446 34.49 -19.50 -5.56
C VAL A 446 34.85 -18.14 -4.97
N TYR A 447 36.15 -17.82 -4.92
CA TYR A 447 36.61 -16.49 -4.54
C TYR A 447 36.72 -15.58 -5.78
N GLY A 448 36.19 -14.37 -5.66
CA GLY A 448 36.35 -13.32 -6.67
C GLY A 448 37.36 -12.28 -6.21
N VAL A 449 38.64 -12.49 -6.51
CA VAL A 449 39.74 -11.56 -6.21
C VAL A 449 40.69 -11.48 -7.41
N SER A 450 41.18 -10.29 -7.74
CA SER A 450 42.18 -10.10 -8.80
C SER A 450 43.53 -10.74 -8.44
N ALA A 451 44.47 -10.83 -9.39
CA ALA A 451 45.80 -11.41 -9.22
C ALA A 451 46.74 -10.49 -8.39
N ASN A 452 46.33 -10.20 -7.16
CA ASN A 452 46.96 -9.24 -6.28
C ASN A 452 48.26 -9.75 -5.66
N GLU A 453 49.15 -8.82 -5.34
CA GLU A 453 50.37 -9.15 -4.60
C GLU A 453 50.01 -9.63 -3.18
N GLY A 454 50.60 -10.76 -2.77
CA GLY A 454 50.33 -11.36 -1.45
C GLY A 454 48.96 -12.04 -1.33
N LEU A 455 48.41 -12.57 -2.42
CA LEU A 455 47.12 -13.27 -2.46
C LEU A 455 46.95 -14.30 -1.33
N LEU A 456 45.82 -14.25 -0.64
CA LEU A 456 45.48 -15.14 0.48
C LEU A 456 44.48 -16.24 0.10
N HIS A 457 43.77 -16.08 -1.02
CA HIS A 457 42.65 -16.92 -1.42
C HIS A 457 43.06 -17.85 -2.58
N ASP A 458 42.64 -19.11 -2.52
CA ASP A 458 42.80 -20.07 -3.60
C ASP A 458 41.76 -19.75 -4.71
N LEU A 459 42.25 -19.27 -5.85
CA LEU A 459 41.41 -18.87 -6.98
C LEU A 459 41.11 -20.03 -7.95
N SER A 460 41.51 -21.26 -7.61
CA SER A 460 41.13 -22.43 -8.40
C SER A 460 39.61 -22.55 -8.45
N ASN A 461 39.08 -22.77 -9.66
CA ASN A 461 37.65 -22.80 -9.91
C ASN A 461 37.35 -23.74 -11.08
N PRO A 462 36.12 -24.30 -11.15
CA PRO A 462 35.74 -25.24 -12.22
C PRO A 462 35.37 -24.55 -13.54
N PHE A 463 35.45 -23.22 -13.62
CA PHE A 463 34.92 -22.43 -14.72
C PHE A 463 35.98 -21.89 -15.69
N GLY A 464 37.27 -22.21 -15.45
CA GLY A 464 38.37 -21.72 -16.27
C GLY A 464 38.62 -20.22 -16.12
N TRP A 465 38.14 -19.60 -15.04
CA TRP A 465 38.38 -18.20 -14.76
C TRP A 465 39.80 -17.97 -14.26
N HIS A 466 40.50 -17.00 -14.83
CA HIS A 466 41.81 -16.56 -14.38
C HIS A 466 41.84 -15.02 -14.36
N PRO A 467 42.05 -14.37 -13.20
CA PRO A 467 42.13 -12.92 -13.14
C PRO A 467 43.38 -12.41 -13.86
N LEU A 468 43.26 -11.28 -14.53
CA LEU A 468 44.34 -10.69 -15.33
C LEU A 468 44.85 -9.38 -14.74
N ASP A 469 44.02 -8.69 -13.95
CA ASP A 469 44.42 -7.46 -13.28
C ASP A 469 45.02 -7.78 -11.90
N GLY A 470 45.79 -6.85 -11.32
CA GLY A 470 46.41 -7.05 -10.01
C GLY A 470 47.06 -5.79 -9.47
N THR A 471 47.30 -5.74 -8.16
CA THR A 471 47.85 -4.58 -7.45
C THR A 471 49.38 -4.39 -7.57
N THR A 472 50.02 -4.96 -8.60
CA THR A 472 51.49 -4.93 -8.74
C THR A 472 52.05 -3.52 -8.59
N LEU A 473 53.04 -3.35 -7.71
CA LEU A 473 53.84 -2.14 -7.64
C LEU A 473 54.48 -1.88 -9.01
N ARG A 474 53.93 -0.97 -9.80
CA ARG A 474 54.77 -0.22 -10.75
C ARG A 474 55.70 0.62 -9.88
N ILE A 475 56.89 0.08 -9.61
CA ILE A 475 58.04 0.91 -9.22
C ILE A 475 58.22 1.85 -10.42
N SER A 476 57.88 3.13 -10.21
CA SER A 476 58.09 4.21 -11.18
C SER A 476 59.56 4.33 -11.57
#